data_AF-A0A087TRN3-F1
#
_entry.id   AF-A0A087TRN3-F1
#
_cell.length_a   1.000
_cell.length_b   1.000
_cell.length_c   1.000
_cell.angle_alpha   90.00
_cell.angle_beta   90.00
_cell.angle_gamma   90.00
#
_symmetry.space_group_name_H-M   'P 1'
#
loop_
_entity.id
_entity.type
_entity.pdbx_description
1 polymer ?
#
loop_
_entity_poly.entity_id
_entity_poly.type
_entity_poly.pdbx_seq_one_letter_code
_entity_poly.pdbx_strand_id
1 'polypeptide(L)'
;MAFWLNTYYIVVLSWALYYIFNSLRWDVLWRTCDNWWNTPLCHSEYDTIVNCTKDVCPSAVAPKNYTSPVKEYWERNVLQITPGLGEPGEVRWPLAG
;
A
#
# COMPACT_ATOMS: atom_id res chain seq x y z
N MET A 1 26.84 8.63 -15.96
CA MET A 1 26.35 8.95 -14.60
C MET A 1 25.03 9.70 -14.60
N ALA A 2 24.85 10.76 -15.41
CA ALA A 2 23.59 11.51 -15.48
C ALA A 2 22.35 10.68 -15.89
N PHE A 3 22.51 9.70 -16.79
CA PHE A 3 21.42 8.85 -17.26
C PHE A 3 20.74 8.06 -16.12
N TRP A 4 21.52 7.35 -15.30
CA TRP A 4 21.00 6.55 -14.18
C TRP A 4 20.24 7.41 -13.17
N LEU A 5 20.79 8.60 -12.90
CA LEU A 5 20.18 9.55 -11.99
C LEU A 5 18.82 10.04 -12.54
N ASN A 6 18.79 10.45 -13.81
CA ASN A 6 17.57 10.91 -14.47
C ASN A 6 16.49 9.83 -14.47
N THR A 7 16.83 8.58 -14.80
CA THR A 7 15.86 7.47 -14.81
C THR A 7 15.29 7.20 -13.41
N TYR A 8 16.11 7.25 -12.37
CA TYR A 8 15.61 7.10 -10.99
C TYR A 8 14.68 8.24 -10.60
N TYR A 9 15.03 9.49 -10.94
CA TYR A 9 14.23 10.67 -10.61
C TYR A 9 12.86 10.68 -11.29
N ILE A 10 12.76 10.31 -12.57
CA ILE A 10 11.48 10.27 -13.28
C ILE A 10 10.52 9.23 -12.69
N VAL A 11 11.04 8.12 -12.16
CA VAL A 11 10.22 7.09 -11.48
C VAL A 11 9.68 7.60 -10.15
N VAL A 12 10.49 8.31 -9.36
CA VAL A 12 10.02 8.92 -8.11
C VAL A 12 8.98 10.01 -8.37
N LEU A 13 9.17 10.80 -9.44
CA LEU A 13 8.21 11.82 -9.86
C LEU A 13 6.89 11.20 -10.34
N SER A 14 6.91 10.07 -11.05
CA SER A 14 5.67 9.41 -11.48
C SER A 14 4.86 8.91 -10.29
N TRP A 15 5.51 8.40 -9.23
CA TRP A 15 4.83 8.09 -7.98
C TRP A 15 4.16 9.33 -7.38
N ALA A 16 4.88 10.44 -7.27
CA ALA A 16 4.34 11.68 -6.71
C ALA A 16 3.12 12.18 -7.49
N LEU A 17 3.19 12.21 -8.83
CA LEU A 17 2.07 12.59 -9.69
C LEU A 17 0.87 11.66 -9.51
N TYR A 18 1.11 10.35 -9.47
CA TYR A 18 0.05 9.37 -9.23
C TYR A 18 -0.66 9.60 -7.89
N TYR A 19 0.08 9.90 -6.81
CA TYR A 19 -0.51 10.24 -5.52
C TYR A 19 -1.29 11.56 -5.55
N ILE A 20 -0.79 12.58 -6.25
CA ILE A 20 -1.48 13.87 -6.42
C ILE A 20 -2.83 13.63 -7.09
N PHE A 21 -2.88 12.95 -8.25
CA PHE A 21 -4.14 12.70 -8.94
C PHE A 21 -5.12 11.87 -8.10
N ASN A 22 -4.64 10.88 -7.34
CA ASN A 22 -5.51 10.09 -6.46
C ASN A 22 -5.96 10.86 -5.20
N SER A 23 -5.23 11.88 -4.76
CA SER A 23 -5.63 12.75 -3.64
C SER A 23 -6.77 13.72 -3.99
N LEU A 24 -7.02 13.95 -5.27
CA LEU A 24 -8.15 14.79 -5.74
C LEU A 24 -9.50 14.05 -5.70
N ARG A 25 -9.50 12.76 -5.35
CA ARG A 25 -10.73 11.98 -5.15
C ARG A 25 -11.46 12.46 -3.89
N TRP A 26 -12.78 12.31 -3.88
CA TRP A 26 -13.63 12.64 -2.72
C TRP A 26 -13.23 11.86 -1.46
N ASP A 27 -12.88 10.58 -1.63
CA ASP A 27 -12.25 9.79 -0.58
C ASP A 27 -10.98 9.13 -1.13
N VAL A 28 -9.92 9.16 -0.32
CA VAL A 28 -8.61 8.66 -0.74
C VAL A 28 -8.53 7.15 -0.56
N LEU A 29 -7.97 6.47 -1.57
CA LEU A 29 -7.94 5.01 -1.64
C LEU A 29 -7.16 4.35 -0.50
N TRP A 30 -6.23 5.07 0.12
CA TRP A 30 -5.41 4.59 1.23
C TRP A 30 -5.99 4.92 2.61
N ARG A 31 -7.24 5.41 2.68
CA ARG A 31 -7.92 5.69 3.95
C ARG A 31 -8.48 4.44 4.61
N THR A 32 -9.04 3.54 3.80
CA THR A 32 -9.81 2.38 4.29
C THR A 32 -9.16 1.06 3.88
N CYS A 33 -9.51 0.01 4.63
CA CYS A 33 -9.08 -1.35 4.33
C CYS A 33 -10.03 -2.10 3.37
N ASP A 34 -11.07 -1.45 2.85
CA ASP A 34 -12.09 -2.05 1.98
C ASP A 34 -11.72 -1.93 0.48
N ASN A 35 -10.58 -2.51 0.10
CA ASN A 35 -10.12 -2.52 -1.29
C ASN A 35 -9.62 -3.90 -1.70
N TRP A 36 -9.67 -4.20 -2.99
CA TRP A 36 -9.32 -5.52 -3.54
C TRP A 36 -7.84 -5.91 -3.37
N TRP A 37 -6.95 -4.94 -3.18
CA TRP A 37 -5.52 -5.20 -2.93
C TRP A 37 -5.19 -5.43 -1.45
N ASN A 38 -6.14 -5.19 -0.55
CA ASN A 38 -5.87 -5.28 0.88
C ASN A 38 -5.91 -6.72 1.41
N THR A 39 -5.13 -6.98 2.45
CA THR A 39 -5.14 -8.26 3.15
C THR A 39 -6.12 -8.27 4.32
N PRO A 40 -6.48 -9.45 4.86
CA PRO A 40 -7.26 -9.56 6.08
C PRO A 40 -6.58 -8.96 7.32
N LEU A 41 -5.29 -8.61 7.23
CA LEU A 41 -4.51 -8.00 8.31
C LEU A 41 -4.47 -6.47 8.23
N CYS A 42 -5.10 -5.88 7.21
CA CYS A 42 -5.21 -4.43 7.07
C CYS A 42 -6.09 -3.87 8.19
N HIS A 43 -5.59 -2.86 8.91
CA HIS A 43 -6.37 -2.16 9.92
C HIS A 43 -6.18 -0.63 9.80
N SER A 44 -7.29 0.11 9.78
CA SER A 44 -7.27 1.58 9.71
C SER A 44 -7.33 2.19 11.12
N GLU A 45 -6.79 3.39 11.29
CA GLU A 45 -6.80 4.11 12.58
C GLU A 45 -8.23 4.46 13.05
N TYR A 46 -9.19 4.51 12.12
CA TYR A 46 -10.60 4.78 12.39
C TYR A 46 -11.40 3.53 12.72
N ASP A 47 -10.84 2.35 12.45
CA ASP A 47 -11.50 1.11 12.74
C ASP A 47 -11.34 0.87 14.24
N THR A 48 -12.45 0.66 14.94
CA THR A 48 -12.38 0.43 16.38
C THR A 48 -11.60 -0.86 16.60
N ILE A 49 -10.36 -0.75 17.09
CA ILE A 49 -9.64 -1.89 17.64
C ILE A 49 -10.61 -2.48 18.66
N VAL A 50 -11.18 -3.64 18.34
CA VAL A 50 -12.05 -4.37 19.26
C VAL A 50 -11.26 -4.47 20.54
N ASN A 51 -11.81 -3.89 21.62
CA ASN A 51 -11.18 -3.87 22.93
C ASN A 51 -11.07 -5.35 23.36
N CYS A 52 -9.95 -6.01 22.98
CA CYS A 52 -9.74 -7.42 23.20
C CYS A 52 -9.47 -7.62 24.71
N THR A 53 -10.53 -7.63 25.51
CA THR A 53 -10.50 -8.18 26.86
C THR A 53 -10.33 -9.69 26.76
N LYS A 54 -9.07 -10.10 26.59
CA LYS A 54 -8.42 -11.42 26.79
C LYS A 54 -9.06 -12.73 26.28
N ASP A 55 -10.37 -12.83 26.02
CA ASP A 55 -11.05 -14.11 25.79
C ASP A 55 -11.91 -14.18 24.51
N VAL A 56 -11.97 -13.12 23.69
CA VAL A 56 -12.76 -13.08 22.43
C VAL A 56 -11.92 -12.66 21.22
N CYS A 57 -10.62 -12.96 21.24
CA CYS A 57 -9.78 -12.79 20.06
C CYS A 57 -9.15 -14.17 19.76
N PRO A 58 -9.43 -14.81 18.62
CA PRO A 58 -8.88 -16.12 18.30
C PRO A 58 -7.35 -16.02 18.40
N SER A 59 -6.71 -17.00 19.02
CA SER A 59 -5.32 -16.95 19.50
C SER A 59 -4.23 -16.78 18.42
N ALA A 60 -4.58 -16.35 17.20
CA ALA A 60 -3.68 -15.81 16.18
C ALA A 60 -3.44 -14.28 16.32
N VAL A 61 -4.17 -13.60 17.19
CA VAL A 61 -4.11 -12.13 17.35
C VAL A 61 -3.03 -11.74 18.38
N ALA A 62 -1.77 -11.83 17.97
CA ALA A 62 -0.70 -11.06 18.59
C ALA A 62 -0.67 -9.64 17.99
N PRO A 63 -0.36 -8.59 18.76
CA PRO A 63 -0.37 -7.18 18.30
C PRO A 63 0.78 -6.82 17.33
N LYS A 64 1.34 -7.78 16.59
CA LYS A 64 2.58 -7.60 15.82
C LYS A 64 2.43 -7.53 14.30
N ASN A 65 1.29 -7.93 13.72
CA ASN A 65 1.16 -8.11 12.27
C ASN A 65 0.03 -7.30 11.63
N TYR A 66 -0.43 -6.20 12.25
CA TYR A 66 -1.34 -5.29 11.57
C TYR A 66 -0.58 -4.40 10.59
N THR A 67 -1.14 -4.24 9.40
CA THR A 67 -0.63 -3.37 8.35
C THR A 67 -1.59 -2.19 8.17
N SER A 68 -1.05 -0.99 8.02
CA SER A 68 -1.89 0.19 7.77
C SER A 68 -2.39 0.19 6.32
N PRO A 69 -3.58 0.76 6.04
CA PRO A 69 -4.10 0.88 4.67
C PRO A 69 -3.16 1.68 3.77
N VAL A 70 -2.41 2.63 4.34
CA VAL A 70 -1.38 3.40 3.63
C VAL A 70 -0.22 2.51 3.17
N LYS A 71 0.25 1.62 4.04
CA LYS A 71 1.34 0.70 3.71
C LYS A 71 0.90 -0.30 2.64
N GLU A 72 -0.29 -0.88 2.79
CA GLU A 72 -0.80 -1.84 1.80
C GLU A 72 -1.09 -1.18 0.45
N TYR A 73 -1.61 0.05 0.45
CA TYR A 73 -1.78 0.81 -0.78
C TYR A 73 -0.44 1.01 -1.51
N TRP A 74 0.63 1.35 -0.79
CA TRP A 74 1.95 1.51 -1.38
C TRP A 74 2.51 0.19 -1.95
N GLU A 75 2.54 -0.87 -1.13
CA GLU A 75 3.20 -2.13 -1.49
C GLU A 75 2.40 -2.94 -2.51
N ARG A 76 1.07 -2.98 -2.38
CA ARG A 76 0.19 -3.89 -3.15
C ARG A 76 -0.57 -3.22 -4.28
N ASN A 77 -0.81 -1.92 -4.21
CA ASN A 77 -1.47 -1.20 -5.30
C ASN A 77 -0.49 -0.36 -6.12
N VAL A 78 0.31 0.52 -5.51
CA VAL A 78 1.21 1.40 -6.27
C VAL A 78 2.36 0.60 -6.88
N LEU A 79 3.15 -0.06 -6.04
CA LEU A 79 4.36 -0.76 -6.47
C LEU A 79 4.10 -2.17 -7.01
N GLN A 80 3.11 -2.89 -6.44
CA GLN A 80 2.93 -4.32 -6.67
C GLN A 80 4.23 -5.10 -6.48
N ILE A 81 4.80 -4.99 -5.27
CA ILE A 81 6.10 -5.60 -4.94
C ILE A 81 6.03 -7.10 -5.17
N THR A 82 6.96 -7.62 -5.99
CA THR A 82 7.12 -9.04 -6.25
C THR A 82 7.95 -9.73 -5.16
N PRO A 83 7.92 -11.08 -5.07
CA PRO A 83 8.63 -11.82 -4.03
C PRO A 83 10.15 -11.62 -4.05
N GLY A 84 10.73 -11.29 -5.21
CA GLY A 84 12.16 -11.05 -5.33
C GLY A 84 12.61 -10.58 -6.71
N LEU A 85 13.89 -10.24 -6.81
CA LEU A 85 14.50 -9.68 -8.03
C LEU A 85 14.53 -10.64 -9.22
N GLY A 86 14.39 -11.96 -8.98
CA GLY A 86 14.29 -12.98 -10.02
C GLY A 86 12.94 -12.97 -10.76
N GLU A 87 11.94 -12.28 -10.21
CA GLU A 87 10.59 -12.19 -10.73
C GLU A 87 10.21 -10.71 -10.84
N PRO A 88 10.57 -10.02 -11.93
CA PRO A 88 10.36 -8.57 -12.06
C PRO A 88 8.88 -8.14 -12.13
N GLY A 89 7.96 -9.09 -12.29
CA GLY A 89 6.53 -8.83 -12.33
C GLY A 89 6.07 -8.14 -13.61
N GLU A 90 5.04 -7.31 -13.50
CA GLU A 90 4.40 -6.63 -14.64
C GLU A 90 4.62 -5.12 -14.59
N VAL A 91 4.55 -4.48 -15.76
CA VAL A 91 4.63 -3.02 -15.86
C VAL A 91 3.36 -2.38 -15.31
N ARG A 92 3.53 -1.46 -14.36
CA ARG A 92 2.43 -0.62 -13.83
C ARG A 92 2.10 0.49 -14.81
N TRP A 93 1.22 0.21 -15.76
CA TRP A 93 0.74 1.20 -16.75
C TRP A 93 0.27 2.54 -16.17
N PRO A 94 -0.40 2.61 -15.00
CA PRO A 94 -0.78 3.89 -14.41
C PRO A 94 0.40 4.79 -14.02
N LEU A 95 1.62 4.23 -13.92
CA LEU A 95 2.86 4.95 -13.61
C LEU A 95 3.72 5.22 -14.85
N ALA A 96 3.37 4.65 -16.01
CA ALA A 96 4.13 4.72 -17.26
C ALA A 96 3.56 5.73 -18.27
N GLY A 97 2.61 6.56 -17.84
CA GLY A 97 1.96 7.61 -18.64
C GLY A 97 2.72 8.93 -18.66
#